data_AF-A0A453EUJ1-F1
#
_entry.id   AF-A0A453EUJ1-F1
#
_cell.length_a   1.000
_cell.length_b   1.000
_cell.length_c   1.000
_cell.angle_alpha   90.00
_cell.angle_beta   90.00
_cell.angle_gamma   90.00
#
_symmetry.space_group_name_H-M   'P 1'
#
loop_
_entity.id
_entity.type
_entity.pdbx_description
1 polymer ?
#
loop_
_entity_poly.entity_id
_entity_poly.type
_entity_poly.pdbx_seq_one_letter_code
_entity_poly.pdbx_strand_id
1 'polypeptide(L)' 'AVGGMAPPPKAWKADYAKSGRCACKSCKSPIGKDALRLGRMVQAT' A
#
# COMPACT_ATOMS: atom_id res chain seq x y z
N ALA A 1 31.49 -9.74 -0.99
CA ALA A 1 30.01 -9.73 -1.02
C ALA A 1 29.52 -8.57 -0.16
N VAL A 2 29.29 -7.40 -0.76
CA VAL A 2 28.71 -6.26 -0.03
C VAL A 2 27.20 -6.40 -0.10
N GLY A 3 26.60 -6.88 0.99
CA GLY A 3 25.15 -6.92 1.15
C GLY A 3 24.63 -5.49 1.18
N GLY A 4 24.00 -5.05 0.09
CA GLY A 4 23.40 -3.74 0.01
C GLY A 4 22.27 -3.60 1.02
N MET A 5 22.40 -2.67 1.97
CA MET A 5 21.33 -2.28 2.88
C MET A 5 20.15 -1.75 2.06
N ALA A 6 19.00 -2.43 2.15
CA ALA A 6 17.78 -1.96 1.51
C ALA A 6 17.40 -0.57 2.08
N PRO A 7 16.92 0.36 1.24
CA PRO A 7 16.51 1.67 1.71
C PRO A 7 15.39 1.53 2.74
N PRO A 8 15.32 2.45 3.72
CA PRO A 8 14.30 2.42 4.76
C PRO A 8 12.89 2.40 4.13
N PRO A 9 11.93 1.68 4.73
CA PRO A 9 10.59 1.55 4.17
C PRO A 9 9.93 2.93 4.05
N LYS A 10 9.45 3.25 2.85
CA LYS A 10 8.66 4.48 2.63
C LYS A 10 7.34 4.36 3.40
N ALA A 11 7.05 5.37 4.24
CA ALA A 11 5.84 5.43 5.04
C ALA A 11 4.55 5.44 4.20
N TRP A 12 4.62 5.91 2.95
CA TRP A 12 3.49 6.03 2.04
C TRP A 12 3.77 5.33 0.72
N LYS A 13 2.72 4.76 0.12
CA LYS A 13 2.73 4.13 -1.19
C LYS A 13 1.52 4.60 -2.01
N ALA A 14 1.75 4.82 -3.30
CA ALA A 14 0.71 5.03 -4.30
C ALA A 14 0.86 3.94 -5.36
N ASP A 15 -0.25 3.29 -5.72
CA ASP A 15 -0.28 2.13 -6.62
C ASP A 15 -1.68 1.99 -7.24
N TYR A 16 -1.78 1.28 -8.36
CA TYR A 16 -3.06 0.91 -8.93
C TYR A 16 -3.56 -0.41 -8.33
N ALA A 17 -4.82 -0.44 -7.92
CA ALA A 17 -5.38 -1.61 -7.27
C ALA A 17 -5.39 -2.84 -8.19
N LYS A 18 -4.53 -3.81 -7.90
CA LYS A 18 -4.46 -5.06 -8.69
C LYS A 18 -5.75 -5.90 -8.67
N SER A 19 -6.62 -5.69 -7.68
CA SER A 19 -7.92 -6.36 -7.56
C SER A 19 -8.88 -5.54 -6.68
N GLY A 20 -10.17 -5.83 -6.75
CA GLY A 20 -11.22 -5.18 -5.95
C GLY A 20 -11.33 -5.60 -4.48
N ARG A 21 -10.37 -6.39 -3.95
CA ARG A 21 -10.47 -7.01 -2.62
C ARG A 21 -10.12 -6.08 -1.45
N CYS A 22 -9.51 -4.92 -1.72
CA CYS A 22 -9.15 -3.97 -0.67
C CYS A 22 -10.28 -2.95 -0.45
N ALA A 23 -10.43 -2.50 0.79
CA ALA A 23 -11.34 -1.40 1.16
C ALA A 23 -10.55 -0.21 1.71
N CYS A 24 -11.10 0.99 1.51
CA CYS A 24 -10.54 2.20 2.10
C CYS A 24 -10.72 2.17 3.63
N LYS A 25 -9.64 2.37 4.39
CA LYS A 25 -9.70 2.36 5.87
C LYS A 25 -10.49 3.54 6.46
N SER A 26 -10.74 4.60 5.69
CA SER A 26 -11.51 5.78 6.14
C SER A 26 -13.01 5.59 5.88
N CYS A 27 -13.42 5.44 4.61
CA CYS A 27 -14.83 5.33 4.23
C CYS A 27 -15.39 3.90 4.23
N LYS A 28 -14.53 2.88 4.41
CA LYS A 28 -14.89 1.44 4.39
C LYS A 28 -15.47 0.91 3.08
N SER A 29 -15.51 1.73 2.02
CA SER A 29 -15.94 1.31 0.70
C SER A 29 -14.87 0.46 -0.01
N PRO A 30 -15.26 -0.52 -0.85
CA PRO A 30 -14.33 -1.27 -1.67
C PRO A 30 -13.62 -0.35 -2.67
N ILE A 31 -12.35 -0.64 -2.96
CA ILE A 31 -11.55 0.03 -3.99
C ILE A 31 -11.53 -0.87 -5.21
N GLY A 32 -12.07 -0.40 -6.34
CA GLY A 32 -12.16 -1.18 -7.58
C GLY A 32 -10.80 -1.55 -8.16
N LYS A 33 -10.77 -2.59 -9.01
CA LYS A 33 -9.57 -2.95 -9.79
C LYS A 33 -9.16 -1.77 -10.68
N ASP A 34 -7.86 -1.58 -10.85
CA ASP A 34 -7.24 -0.54 -11.67
C ASP A 34 -7.52 0.90 -11.20
N ALA A 35 -8.14 1.09 -10.04
CA ALA A 35 -8.26 2.39 -9.39
C ALA A 35 -6.94 2.80 -8.72
N LEU A 36 -6.55 4.08 -8.85
CA LEU A 36 -5.42 4.65 -8.12
C LEU A 36 -5.75 4.68 -6.61
N ARG A 37 -4.85 4.16 -5.77
CA ARG A 37 -5.01 4.13 -4.31
C ARG A 37 -3.75 4.56 -3.58
N LEU A 38 -3.96 5.07 -2.36
CA LEU A 38 -2.92 5.48 -1.42
C LEU A 38 -2.93 4.55 -0.21
N GLY A 39 -1.75 4.16 0.27
CA GLY A 39 -1.58 3.32 1.45
C GLY A 39 -0.49 3.85 2.38
N ARG A 40 -0.78 3.89 3.69
CA ARG A 40 0.22 4.14 4.73
C ARG A 40 0.74 2.82 5.26
N MET A 41 2.06 2.66 5.28
CA MET A 41 2.72 1.54 5.94
C MET A 41 2.67 1.76 7.45
N VAL A 42 2.10 0.80 8.16
CA VAL A 42 2.00 0.82 9.62
C VAL A 42 2.51 -0.52 10.13
N GLN A 43 3.07 -0.53 11.32
CA GLN A 43 3.45 -1.77 11.99
C GLN A 43 2.17 -2.56 12.29
N ALA A 44 2.17 -3.85 11.99
CA ALA A 44 1.11 -4.72 12.45
C ALA A 44 1.26 -4.83 13.98
N THR A 45 0.19 -4.48 14.69
CA THR A 45 0.04 -4.79 16.11
C THR A 45 -0.44 -6.22 16.26
#